data_AF-A0A1B0CRU7-F1
#
_entry.id   AF-A0A1B0CRU7-F1
#
_cell.length_a   1.000
_cell.length_b   1.000
_cell.length_c   1.000
_cell.angle_alpha   90.00
_cell.angle_beta   90.00
_cell.angle_gamma   90.00
#
_symmetry.space_group_name_H-M   'P 1'
#
loop_
_entity.id
_entity.type
_entity.pdbx_description
1 polymer ?
#
loop_
_entity_poly.entity_id
_entity_poly.type
_entity_poly.pdbx_seq_one_letter_code
_entity_poly.pdbx_strand_id
1 'polypeptide(L)'
;MSRALSLTLPQIPVSCSRNLTRRSIKNVVACLEDGRFYRNPDRAVHKMWSNAECSKYFLCLEGEVFEFKCSVGLLFDVTRQICDFKSNVDNCDITAEPLVPKPLLADANCTDWNHLGCGDGTCLPNEYFCDGSVDCPDGSDEGWCDVTHDPNAASTCNQATCILPECFCSKDGTIIPGRLDINQVPQMILLTFDDAINFENWDLYTKKLFTADRKNPNGCPIKTTFYISHQYTNYQQVQKMWNDGHEIAVHSITHRGPEEWWSRNATIEDWFDEMVGQANIINKFANVRMEEIRGIRVPFLRVGWNRQFLMMKEFGFQYDSSMVAPFSNPPLWPYTLDHKMPHACMGINQNCPSRSYPGIWEVVMNQLEAGEYTCGMVDTCPPNMNGEEMYKMFTHNFKRHYLTNRAPLGLFFHTTWFRNAEYMEAFMNFLDDMRKMPDVFFVTTHQAIEWIRHPTPLGQINQFEPWGCKERQLQPHEIACNLPNVCKLHSRVLQQDRYLYTCNECPAQYPWLRNEFGLD
;
A
#
# COMPACT_ATOMS: atom_id res chain seq x y z
N MET A 1 17.88 8.72 -10.59
CA MET A 1 18.58 9.79 -9.84
C MET A 1 17.79 11.09 -9.97
N SER A 2 16.80 11.30 -9.10
CA SER A 2 16.14 12.60 -8.92
C SER A 2 16.17 12.85 -7.41
N ARG A 3 16.97 13.82 -6.96
CA ARG A 3 17.07 14.19 -5.54
C ARG A 3 15.85 15.04 -5.20
N ALA A 4 14.87 14.46 -4.53
CA ALA A 4 13.84 15.21 -3.82
C ALA A 4 14.46 15.81 -2.55
N LEU A 5 14.51 17.14 -2.47
CA LEU A 5 14.85 17.85 -1.23
C LEU A 5 13.60 17.88 -0.36
N SER A 6 13.52 16.98 0.62
CA SER A 6 12.54 17.04 1.71
C SER A 6 12.89 18.22 2.62
N LEU A 7 11.98 19.20 2.72
CA LEU A 7 12.08 20.28 3.71
C LEU A 7 11.46 19.78 5.02
N THR A 8 12.27 19.13 5.85
CA THR A 8 11.92 18.85 7.25
C THR A 8 11.96 20.15 8.06
N LEU A 9 10.87 20.48 8.77
CA LEU A 9 10.84 21.52 9.80
C LEU A 9 11.88 21.22 10.90
N PRO A 10 12.90 22.08 11.12
CA PRO A 10 13.77 21.94 12.28
C PRO A 10 13.05 22.44 13.53
N GLN A 11 13.11 21.67 14.63
CA GLN A 11 12.81 22.18 15.96
C GLN A 11 13.79 23.32 16.28
N ILE A 12 13.28 24.53 16.48
CA ILE A 12 14.09 25.73 16.75
C ILE A 12 14.46 25.76 18.25
N PRO A 13 15.75 25.78 18.62
CA PRO A 13 16.15 26.08 20.00
C PRO A 13 15.96 27.57 20.28
N VAL A 14 15.45 27.87 21.48
CA VAL A 14 15.29 29.23 22.02
C VAL A 14 16.66 29.85 22.29
N SER A 15 17.31 30.40 21.27
CA SER A 15 18.25 31.54 21.39
C SER A 15 18.84 31.92 20.03
N CYS A 16 18.16 32.81 19.30
CA CYS A 16 18.86 33.69 18.36
C CYS A 16 17.99 34.91 18.01
N SER A 17 17.74 35.77 19.00
CA SER A 17 17.22 37.10 18.76
C SER A 17 18.35 37.99 18.23
N ARG A 18 18.52 38.08 16.91
CA ARG A 18 19.00 39.27 16.16
C ARG A 18 19.13 38.95 14.67
N ASN A 19 18.42 39.76 13.86
CA ASN A 19 18.41 39.84 12.38
C ASN A 19 17.43 38.95 11.58
N LEU A 20 16.14 39.05 11.88
CA LEU A 20 15.04 38.66 10.98
C LEU A 20 14.10 39.86 10.69
N THR A 21 14.65 40.96 10.19
CA THR A 21 13.84 41.98 9.49
C THR A 21 13.88 41.69 7.99
N ARG A 22 13.16 40.65 7.55
CA ARG A 22 12.87 40.41 6.13
C ARG A 22 11.35 40.48 5.91
N ARG A 23 10.91 41.74 5.71
CA ARG A 23 9.66 42.21 5.10
C ARG A 23 8.47 41.25 5.17
N SER A 24 7.71 41.34 6.26
CA SER A 24 6.28 41.02 6.18
C SER A 24 5.61 41.91 5.13
N ILE A 25 4.77 41.29 4.31
CA ILE A 25 3.99 41.95 3.25
C ILE A 25 2.49 41.93 3.56
N LYS A 26 2.11 41.86 4.84
CA LYS A 26 0.72 41.87 5.31
C LYS A 26 -0.16 42.98 4.69
N ASN A 27 0.45 44.12 4.34
CA ASN A 27 -0.24 45.25 3.72
C ASN A 27 -0.50 45.08 2.21
N VAL A 28 0.00 44.01 1.58
CA VAL A 28 -0.08 43.75 0.12
C VAL A 28 -0.80 42.43 -0.18
N VAL A 29 -0.76 41.47 0.75
CA VAL A 29 -1.33 40.12 0.59
C VAL A 29 -2.06 39.75 1.88
N ALA A 30 -3.33 39.36 1.78
CA ALA A 30 -4.09 38.91 2.93
C ALA A 30 -3.49 37.66 3.58
N CYS A 31 -3.55 37.62 4.91
CA CYS A 31 -3.09 36.49 5.73
C CYS A 31 -4.18 35.41 5.78
N LEU A 32 -3.84 34.17 5.39
CA LEU A 32 -4.68 32.98 5.61
C LEU A 32 -4.06 32.15 6.74
N GLU A 33 -4.70 32.12 7.90
CA GLU A 33 -4.22 31.48 9.14
C GLU A 33 -4.55 29.98 9.19
N ASP A 34 -4.21 29.25 8.12
CA ASP A 34 -4.49 27.81 8.01
C ASP A 34 -3.26 26.93 8.26
N GLY A 35 -2.13 27.55 8.66
CA GLY A 35 -0.86 26.86 8.94
C GLY A 35 -0.19 26.23 7.70
N ARG A 36 -0.70 26.49 6.50
CA ARG A 36 -0.22 25.95 5.22
C ARG A 36 0.18 27.05 4.26
N PHE A 37 0.97 26.69 3.26
CA PHE A 37 1.35 27.61 2.20
C PHE A 37 0.17 27.82 1.23
N TYR A 38 -0.05 29.07 0.82
CA TYR A 38 -1.13 29.48 -0.06
C TYR A 38 -0.60 30.42 -1.16
N ARG A 39 -1.36 30.62 -2.23
CA ARG A 39 -1.12 31.65 -3.26
C ARG A 39 -1.84 32.92 -2.88
N ASN A 40 -1.47 34.04 -3.51
CA ASN A 40 -2.04 35.35 -3.18
C ASN A 40 -3.59 35.35 -3.32
N PRO A 41 -4.35 35.55 -2.23
CA PRO A 41 -5.82 35.61 -2.24
C PRO A 41 -6.38 36.83 -2.96
N ASP A 42 -5.66 37.95 -2.97
CA ASP A 42 -6.12 39.23 -3.54
C ASP A 42 -5.98 39.31 -5.08
N ARG A 43 -5.93 38.15 -5.73
CA ARG A 43 -5.71 38.04 -7.17
C ARG A 43 -6.99 38.28 -7.98
N ALA A 44 -6.83 38.81 -9.19
CA ALA A 44 -7.94 38.97 -10.13
C ALA A 44 -8.35 37.61 -10.74
N VAL A 45 -9.60 37.20 -10.50
CA VAL A 45 -10.18 35.90 -10.91
C VAL A 45 -10.12 35.65 -12.43
N HIS A 46 -10.05 36.72 -13.24
CA HIS A 46 -10.12 36.64 -14.71
C HIS A 46 -8.77 36.71 -15.43
N LYS A 47 -7.64 36.61 -14.73
CA LYS A 47 -6.31 36.73 -15.34
C LYS A 47 -5.64 35.36 -15.45
N MET A 48 -5.27 34.98 -16.68
CA MET A 48 -4.53 33.74 -16.95
C MET A 48 -3.15 33.79 -16.28
N TRP A 49 -2.78 32.71 -15.59
CA TRP A 49 -1.56 32.60 -14.79
C TRP A 49 -0.30 32.74 -15.63
N SER A 50 0.65 33.56 -15.18
CA SER A 50 2.03 33.42 -15.64
C SER A 50 2.77 32.35 -14.83
N ASN A 51 3.73 31.66 -15.46
CA ASN A 51 4.64 30.76 -14.73
C ASN A 51 5.36 31.49 -13.57
N ALA A 52 5.56 32.80 -13.67
CA ALA A 52 6.17 33.62 -12.64
C ALA A 52 5.26 33.85 -11.42
N GLU A 53 3.94 33.92 -11.62
CA GLU A 53 2.96 34.03 -10.54
C GLU A 53 2.69 32.66 -9.91
N CYS A 54 2.52 31.60 -10.72
CA CYS A 54 2.29 30.24 -10.18
C CYS A 54 3.51 29.64 -9.46
N SER A 55 4.70 30.22 -9.62
CA SER A 55 5.89 29.85 -8.84
C SER A 55 5.99 30.56 -7.48
N LYS A 56 5.11 31.51 -7.16
CA LYS A 56 5.09 32.23 -5.88
C LYS A 56 4.05 31.65 -4.92
N TYR A 57 4.40 31.63 -3.64
CA TYR A 57 3.53 31.14 -2.56
C TYR A 57 3.85 31.86 -1.26
N PHE A 58 2.96 31.77 -0.29
CA PHE A 58 2.95 32.58 0.92
C PHE A 58 2.64 31.70 2.13
N LEU A 59 3.14 32.08 3.31
CA LEU A 59 2.79 31.47 4.58
C LEU A 59 2.41 32.57 5.56
N CYS A 60 1.32 32.37 6.30
CA CYS A 60 0.98 33.26 7.40
C CYS A 60 1.35 32.63 8.74
N LEU A 61 2.12 33.34 9.56
CA LEU A 61 2.48 32.95 10.92
C LEU A 61 2.22 34.12 11.85
N GLU A 62 1.41 33.90 12.88
CA GLU A 62 1.07 34.93 13.90
C GLU A 62 0.60 36.25 13.27
N GLY A 63 -0.20 36.16 12.20
CA GLY A 63 -0.70 37.31 11.46
C GLY A 63 0.32 38.01 10.55
N GLU A 64 1.54 37.49 10.39
CA GLU A 64 2.58 38.00 9.50
C GLU A 64 2.72 37.13 8.23
N VAL A 65 2.80 37.76 7.04
CA VAL A 65 2.83 37.06 5.74
C VAL A 65 4.25 37.03 5.16
N PHE A 66 4.72 35.83 4.84
CA PHE A 66 6.03 35.55 4.26
C PHE A 66 5.90 35.09 2.81
N GLU A 67 6.55 35.78 1.87
CA GLU A 67 6.60 35.38 0.45
C GLU A 67 7.75 34.41 0.18
N PHE A 68 7.44 33.37 -0.59
CA PHE A 68 8.38 32.39 -1.11
C PHE A 68 8.21 32.25 -2.61
N LYS A 69 9.25 31.69 -3.25
CA LYS A 69 9.25 31.44 -4.68
C LYS A 69 10.00 30.15 -4.99
N CYS A 70 9.40 29.31 -5.82
CA CYS A 70 10.03 28.10 -6.35
C CYS A 70 11.28 28.44 -7.18
N SER A 71 12.20 27.48 -7.28
CA SER A 71 13.35 27.57 -8.17
C SER A 71 12.92 27.74 -9.64
N VAL A 72 13.81 28.28 -10.47
CA VAL A 72 13.53 28.57 -11.87
C VAL A 72 13.05 27.32 -12.61
N GLY A 73 11.88 27.41 -13.25
CA GLY A 73 11.26 26.31 -14.01
C GLY A 73 10.28 25.45 -13.23
N LEU A 74 10.16 25.62 -11.91
CA LEU A 74 9.20 24.92 -11.06
C LEU A 74 8.01 25.81 -10.72
N LEU A 75 6.85 25.20 -10.57
CA LEU A 75 5.60 25.81 -10.11
C LEU A 75 5.25 25.28 -8.73
N PHE A 76 4.63 26.11 -7.89
CA PHE A 76 4.17 25.67 -6.58
C PHE A 76 2.85 24.93 -6.74
N ASP A 77 2.68 23.79 -6.09
CA ASP A 77 1.45 23.03 -6.01
C ASP A 77 0.80 23.27 -4.64
N VAL A 78 -0.37 23.93 -4.61
CA VAL A 78 -1.05 24.28 -3.35
C VAL A 78 -1.60 23.04 -2.63
N THR A 79 -2.02 22.01 -3.34
CA THR A 79 -2.52 20.78 -2.71
C THR A 79 -1.36 20.00 -2.09
N ARG A 80 -0.30 19.76 -2.87
CA ARG A 80 0.86 18.93 -2.45
C ARG A 80 1.87 19.67 -1.59
N GLN A 81 1.78 21.01 -1.51
CA GLN A 81 2.68 21.88 -0.74
C GLN A 81 4.15 21.76 -1.18
N ILE A 82 4.41 21.52 -2.46
CA ILE A 82 5.76 21.38 -3.04
C ILE A 82 5.93 22.22 -4.30
N CYS A 83 7.18 22.42 -4.71
CA CYS A 83 7.52 22.95 -6.03
C CYS A 83 7.79 21.80 -7.01
N ASP A 84 7.00 21.67 -8.07
CA ASP A 84 7.12 20.60 -9.07
C ASP A 84 7.20 21.18 -10.50
N PHE A 85 7.52 20.35 -11.48
CA PHE A 85 7.56 20.74 -12.89
C PHE A 85 6.17 21.13 -13.38
N LYS A 86 6.13 22.06 -14.33
CA LYS A 86 4.88 22.59 -14.92
C LYS A 86 3.92 21.51 -15.43
N SER A 87 4.42 20.35 -15.88
CA SER A 87 3.57 19.23 -16.32
C SER A 87 2.77 18.57 -15.20
N ASN A 88 3.20 18.72 -13.95
CA ASN A 88 2.67 18.05 -12.78
C ASN A 88 1.86 19.00 -11.87
N VAL A 89 1.72 20.28 -12.26
CA VAL A 89 1.02 21.31 -11.49
C VAL A 89 -0.09 21.90 -12.34
N ASP A 90 -1.33 21.50 -12.06
CA ASP A 90 -2.55 21.96 -12.72
C ASP A 90 -3.36 22.94 -11.88
N ASN A 91 -3.14 22.99 -10.57
CA ASN A 91 -3.91 23.79 -9.62
C ASN A 91 -3.45 25.26 -9.49
N CYS A 92 -2.77 25.86 -10.47
CA CYS A 92 -2.28 27.26 -10.41
C CYS A 92 -3.36 28.29 -10.06
N ASP A 93 -4.60 27.93 -10.34
CA ASP A 93 -5.82 28.67 -10.12
C ASP A 93 -6.46 28.48 -8.75
N ILE A 94 -5.82 27.77 -7.83
CA ILE A 94 -6.30 27.60 -6.46
C ILE A 94 -5.49 28.50 -5.52
N THR A 95 -6.18 29.24 -4.64
CA THR A 95 -5.53 30.18 -3.71
C THR A 95 -4.97 29.41 -2.51
N ALA A 96 -5.86 28.74 -1.79
CA ALA A 96 -5.55 27.83 -0.71
C ALA A 96 -6.41 26.58 -0.95
N GLU A 97 -6.04 25.47 -0.32
CA GLU A 97 -6.92 24.31 -0.31
C GLU A 97 -8.26 24.74 0.33
N PRO A 98 -9.40 24.55 -0.34
CA PRO A 98 -10.68 24.95 0.22
C PRO A 98 -10.90 24.21 1.54
N LEU A 99 -11.11 24.96 2.62
CA LEU A 99 -11.44 24.39 3.92
C LEU A 99 -12.85 23.82 3.83
N VAL A 100 -12.94 22.49 3.85
CA VAL A 100 -14.22 21.82 3.93
C VAL A 100 -14.76 21.97 5.35
N PRO A 101 -15.95 22.58 5.54
CA PRO A 101 -16.53 22.77 6.87
C PRO A 101 -16.68 21.43 7.61
N LYS A 102 -16.55 21.48 8.94
CA LYS A 102 -16.83 20.30 9.77
C LYS A 102 -18.34 20.04 9.78
N PRO A 103 -18.82 18.81 9.53
CA PRO A 103 -20.23 18.50 9.59
C PRO A 103 -20.77 18.66 11.01
N LEU A 104 -22.02 19.11 11.14
CA LEU A 104 -22.72 19.24 12.42
C LEU A 104 -23.17 17.88 12.96
N LEU A 105 -23.35 16.88 12.08
CA LEU A 105 -23.79 15.52 12.43
C LEU A 105 -25.07 15.57 13.28
N ALA A 106 -25.06 14.94 14.45
CA ALA A 106 -26.21 14.88 15.36
C ALA A 106 -26.50 16.22 16.09
N ASP A 107 -25.57 17.19 16.05
CA ASP A 107 -25.78 18.50 16.68
C ASP A 107 -26.72 19.41 15.84
N ALA A 108 -27.00 19.02 14.59
CA ALA A 108 -28.02 19.68 13.78
C ALA A 108 -29.43 19.27 14.24
N ASN A 109 -30.35 20.23 14.24
CA ASN A 109 -31.77 20.00 14.55
C ASN A 109 -32.51 19.36 13.36
N CYS A 110 -32.06 18.19 12.90
CA CYS A 110 -32.72 17.44 11.84
C CYS A 110 -34.05 16.84 12.30
N THR A 111 -35.06 16.85 11.41
CA THR A 111 -36.41 16.34 11.72
C THR A 111 -36.46 14.83 11.83
N ASP A 112 -35.65 14.15 11.02
CA ASP A 112 -35.57 12.70 10.96
C ASP A 112 -34.40 12.18 11.79
N TRP A 113 -34.67 11.18 12.63
CA TRP A 113 -33.70 10.58 13.56
C TRP A 113 -32.52 9.88 12.89
N ASN A 114 -32.65 9.49 11.62
CA ASN A 114 -31.58 8.88 10.80
C ASN A 114 -30.87 9.90 9.90
N HIS A 115 -31.16 11.19 10.02
CA HIS A 115 -30.47 12.23 9.27
C HIS A 115 -29.37 12.88 10.13
N LEU A 116 -28.30 13.28 9.47
CA LEU A 116 -27.16 14.00 10.03
C LEU A 116 -27.03 15.35 9.31
N GLY A 117 -26.54 16.37 10.03
CA GLY A 117 -26.36 17.71 9.49
C GLY A 117 -25.01 17.93 8.82
N CYS A 118 -25.03 18.51 7.63
CA CYS A 118 -23.90 19.16 6.97
C CYS A 118 -23.39 20.35 7.81
N GLY A 119 -22.23 20.90 7.47
CA GLY A 119 -21.64 22.09 8.11
C GLY A 119 -22.49 23.35 7.91
N ASP A 120 -23.21 23.44 6.79
CA ASP A 120 -24.18 24.51 6.49
C ASP A 120 -25.56 24.34 7.17
N GLY A 121 -25.80 23.20 7.83
CA GLY A 121 -27.06 22.85 8.48
C GLY A 121 -28.06 22.09 7.62
N THR A 122 -27.74 21.77 6.36
CA THR A 122 -28.55 20.87 5.52
C THR A 122 -28.59 19.47 6.15
N CYS A 123 -29.75 18.82 6.19
CA CYS A 123 -29.91 17.49 6.77
C CYS A 123 -29.99 16.43 5.66
N LEU A 124 -29.11 15.42 5.72
CA LEU A 124 -29.07 14.30 4.78
C LEU A 124 -29.12 12.95 5.54
N PRO A 125 -29.57 11.86 4.91
CA PRO A 125 -29.49 10.51 5.48
C PRO A 125 -28.06 10.17 5.94
N ASN A 126 -27.93 9.45 7.06
CA ASN A 126 -26.62 9.09 7.62
C ASN A 126 -25.71 8.30 6.66
N GLU A 127 -26.28 7.58 5.70
CA GLU A 127 -25.57 6.75 4.72
C GLU A 127 -24.78 7.57 3.70
N TYR A 128 -25.18 8.83 3.46
CA TYR A 128 -24.51 9.77 2.53
C TYR A 128 -23.29 10.45 3.14
N PHE A 129 -23.00 10.23 4.43
CA PHE A 129 -21.78 10.75 5.05
C PHE A 129 -20.64 9.74 4.87
N CYS A 130 -19.52 10.16 4.27
CA CYS A 130 -18.33 9.34 4.06
C CYS A 130 -18.55 8.14 3.14
N ASP A 131 -19.38 8.31 2.11
CA ASP A 131 -19.69 7.31 1.09
C ASP A 131 -18.87 7.49 -0.21
N GLY A 132 -18.15 8.60 -0.33
CA GLY A 132 -17.33 8.94 -1.48
C GLY A 132 -18.03 9.84 -2.49
N SER A 133 -19.24 10.32 -2.23
CA SER A 133 -19.98 11.26 -3.08
C SER A 133 -20.21 12.56 -2.31
N VAL A 134 -20.06 13.70 -2.98
CA VAL A 134 -20.37 15.00 -2.36
C VAL A 134 -21.87 15.27 -2.51
N ASP A 135 -22.61 15.11 -1.42
CA ASP A 135 -24.05 15.32 -1.33
C ASP A 135 -24.41 16.60 -0.55
N CYS A 136 -23.60 16.98 0.44
CA CYS A 136 -23.76 18.26 1.13
C CYS A 136 -23.44 19.43 0.18
N PRO A 137 -24.22 20.53 0.18
CA PRO A 137 -23.92 21.72 -0.62
C PRO A 137 -22.56 22.36 -0.33
N ASP A 138 -22.05 22.15 0.89
CA ASP A 138 -20.75 22.62 1.37
C ASP A 138 -19.64 21.55 1.35
N GLY A 139 -19.97 20.31 0.93
CA GLY A 139 -19.07 19.15 0.89
C GLY A 139 -18.60 18.61 2.24
N SER A 140 -19.23 19.04 3.35
CA SER A 140 -18.84 18.67 4.71
C SER A 140 -19.01 17.18 5.05
N ASP A 141 -19.86 16.47 4.32
CA ASP A 141 -20.07 15.02 4.39
C ASP A 141 -18.84 14.20 4.04
N GLU A 142 -18.02 14.66 3.10
CA GLU A 142 -16.82 13.94 2.63
C GLU A 142 -15.50 14.53 3.16
N GLY A 143 -15.56 15.70 3.81
CA GLY A 143 -14.37 16.41 4.28
C GLY A 143 -13.71 15.82 5.51
N TRP A 144 -14.44 15.03 6.31
CA TRP A 144 -14.04 14.60 7.66
C TRP A 144 -14.25 13.09 7.86
N CYS A 145 -13.71 12.28 6.96
CA CYS A 145 -13.96 10.84 6.88
C CYS A 145 -12.80 9.95 7.32
N ASP A 146 -11.99 10.44 8.24
CA ASP A 146 -10.97 9.61 8.88
C ASP A 146 -11.59 8.64 9.91
N VAL A 147 -10.78 7.71 10.42
CA VAL A 147 -11.19 6.66 11.37
C VAL A 147 -11.71 7.23 12.72
N THR A 148 -11.61 8.53 12.96
CA THR A 148 -12.11 9.20 14.18
C THR A 148 -13.33 10.07 13.94
N HIS A 149 -13.53 10.58 12.73
CA HIS A 149 -14.58 11.53 12.40
C HIS A 149 -15.70 10.95 11.53
N ASP A 150 -15.49 9.81 10.88
CA ASP A 150 -16.54 9.12 10.12
C ASP A 150 -17.69 8.68 11.07
N PRO A 151 -18.93 9.15 10.87
CA PRO A 151 -20.07 8.79 11.71
C PRO A 151 -20.44 7.31 11.61
N ASN A 152 -20.06 6.65 10.51
CA ASN A 152 -20.28 5.24 10.21
C ASN A 152 -18.99 4.41 10.44
N ALA A 153 -18.03 4.94 11.20
CA ALA A 153 -16.77 4.27 11.47
C ALA A 153 -16.95 2.88 12.12
N ALA A 154 -16.03 1.98 11.80
CA ALA A 154 -15.98 0.67 12.43
C ALA A 154 -15.83 0.78 13.96
N SER A 155 -16.55 -0.08 14.68
CA SER A 155 -16.43 -0.18 16.13
C SER A 155 -15.05 -0.70 16.54
N THR A 156 -14.61 -0.40 17.76
CA THR A 156 -13.39 -0.99 18.32
C THR A 156 -13.50 -2.51 18.42
N CYS A 157 -12.35 -3.18 18.38
CA CYS A 157 -12.30 -4.64 18.45
C CYS A 157 -13.09 -5.20 19.64
N ASN A 158 -14.07 -6.05 19.35
CA ASN A 158 -14.79 -6.82 20.34
C ASN A 158 -14.46 -8.31 20.19
N GLN A 159 -13.60 -8.82 21.08
CA GLN A 159 -13.17 -10.23 21.06
C GLN A 159 -14.28 -11.24 21.35
N ALA A 160 -15.43 -10.81 21.85
CA ALA A 160 -16.58 -11.70 22.07
C ALA A 160 -17.36 -11.98 20.78
N THR A 161 -17.30 -11.07 19.79
CA THR A 161 -18.00 -11.21 18.50
C THR A 161 -17.04 -11.55 17.37
N CYS A 162 -15.79 -11.10 17.46
CA CYS A 162 -14.75 -11.40 16.47
C CYS A 162 -14.05 -12.73 16.82
N ILE A 163 -14.47 -13.81 16.17
CA ILE A 163 -14.03 -15.18 16.47
C ILE A 163 -13.44 -15.83 15.22
N LEU A 164 -12.31 -16.52 15.39
CA LEU A 164 -11.67 -17.35 14.35
C LEU A 164 -12.61 -18.48 13.89
N PRO A 165 -12.57 -18.89 12.60
CA PRO A 165 -11.61 -18.52 11.56
C PRO A 165 -12.01 -17.29 10.72
N GLU A 166 -13.17 -16.68 10.97
CA GLU A 166 -13.72 -15.65 10.09
C GLU A 166 -13.29 -14.23 10.49
N CYS A 167 -13.05 -13.99 11.79
CA CYS A 167 -12.64 -12.69 12.30
C CYS A 167 -11.49 -12.83 13.30
N PHE A 168 -10.51 -11.94 13.20
CA PHE A 168 -9.44 -11.83 14.19
C PHE A 168 -9.06 -10.38 14.45
N CYS A 169 -9.17 -9.97 15.71
CA CYS A 169 -8.73 -8.66 16.15
C CYS A 169 -8.23 -8.68 17.59
N SER A 170 -7.45 -7.67 17.94
CA SER A 170 -7.14 -7.32 19.33
C SER A 170 -7.13 -5.80 19.49
N LYS A 171 -7.15 -5.32 20.74
CA LYS A 171 -7.23 -3.88 21.03
C LYS A 171 -6.07 -3.09 20.40
N ASP A 172 -4.89 -3.68 20.39
CA ASP A 172 -3.62 -3.08 19.97
C ASP A 172 -2.92 -3.89 18.86
N GLY A 173 -3.52 -4.98 18.38
CA GLY A 173 -2.99 -5.79 17.28
C GLY A 173 -1.87 -6.77 17.68
N THR A 174 -1.53 -6.89 18.98
CA THR A 174 -0.32 -7.62 19.41
C THR A 174 -0.58 -9.04 19.93
N ILE A 175 -1.85 -9.41 20.15
CA ILE A 175 -2.22 -10.71 20.71
C ILE A 175 -1.96 -11.83 19.70
N ILE A 176 -1.39 -12.94 20.19
CA ILE A 176 -1.14 -14.14 19.40
C ILE A 176 -2.47 -14.85 19.07
N PRO A 177 -2.72 -15.23 17.80
CA PRO A 177 -3.88 -16.03 17.40
C PRO A 177 -4.00 -17.32 18.22
N GLY A 178 -5.22 -17.62 18.66
CA GLY A 178 -5.49 -18.78 19.53
C GLY A 178 -4.92 -18.68 20.95
N ARG A 179 -4.28 -17.55 21.31
CA ARG A 179 -3.61 -17.32 22.60
C ARG A 179 -2.59 -18.41 22.95
N LEU A 180 -1.88 -18.90 21.94
CA LEU A 180 -0.79 -19.86 22.12
C LEU A 180 0.37 -19.22 22.89
N ASP A 181 1.09 -20.04 23.65
CA ASP A 181 2.36 -19.62 24.25
C ASP A 181 3.38 -19.32 23.15
N ILE A 182 4.22 -18.30 23.36
CA ILE A 182 5.21 -17.83 22.36
C ILE A 182 6.08 -18.99 21.85
N ASN A 183 6.51 -19.89 22.73
CA ASN A 183 7.37 -21.03 22.38
C ASN A 183 6.68 -22.10 21.52
N GLN A 184 5.35 -22.03 21.35
CA GLN A 184 4.56 -22.93 20.53
C GLN A 184 4.20 -22.33 19.17
N VAL A 185 4.46 -21.05 18.94
CA VAL A 185 4.12 -20.35 17.70
C VAL A 185 5.27 -20.48 16.70
N PRO A 186 5.06 -21.01 15.48
CA PRO A 186 6.08 -20.93 14.44
C PRO A 186 6.36 -19.48 14.07
N GLN A 187 7.63 -19.10 13.94
CA GLN A 187 7.97 -17.79 13.42
C GLN A 187 7.82 -17.80 11.90
N MET A 188 6.80 -17.11 11.41
CA MET A 188 6.57 -16.92 9.99
C MET A 188 7.44 -15.77 9.46
N ILE A 189 8.03 -15.98 8.28
CA ILE A 189 8.69 -14.94 7.49
C ILE A 189 7.95 -14.85 6.15
N LEU A 190 7.41 -13.67 5.85
CA LEU A 190 6.70 -13.36 4.61
C LEU A 190 7.66 -12.66 3.66
N LEU A 191 8.19 -13.41 2.71
CA LEU A 191 8.97 -12.85 1.62
C LEU A 191 8.02 -12.43 0.50
N THR A 192 8.13 -11.17 0.05
CA THR A 192 7.32 -10.66 -1.06
C THR A 192 8.15 -9.91 -2.08
N PHE A 193 7.70 -10.00 -3.34
CA PHE A 193 8.26 -9.26 -4.45
C PHE A 193 7.15 -8.53 -5.18
N ASP A 194 7.34 -7.23 -5.32
CA ASP A 194 6.41 -6.37 -6.04
C ASP A 194 6.90 -6.16 -7.48
N ASP A 195 6.00 -5.74 -8.35
CA ASP A 195 6.18 -5.49 -9.78
C ASP A 195 6.28 -6.72 -10.70
N ALA A 196 6.62 -6.45 -11.95
CA ALA A 196 6.64 -7.42 -13.04
C ALA A 196 7.67 -8.53 -12.86
N ILE A 197 7.26 -9.77 -13.12
CA ILE A 197 8.19 -10.90 -13.34
C ILE A 197 8.57 -10.92 -14.81
N ASN A 198 9.87 -10.90 -15.11
CA ASN A 198 10.38 -10.93 -16.48
C ASN A 198 11.81 -11.50 -16.55
N PHE A 199 12.40 -11.47 -17.74
CA PHE A 199 13.74 -12.04 -17.98
C PHE A 199 14.86 -11.40 -17.14
N GLU A 200 14.70 -10.16 -16.66
CA GLU A 200 15.72 -9.51 -15.83
C GLU A 200 15.81 -10.09 -14.42
N ASN A 201 14.68 -10.50 -13.85
CA ASN A 201 14.61 -11.03 -12.48
C ASN A 201 14.41 -12.56 -12.41
N TRP A 202 14.21 -13.22 -13.54
CA TRP A 202 14.01 -14.67 -13.60
C TRP A 202 15.14 -15.50 -12.97
N ASP A 203 16.40 -15.13 -13.26
CA ASP A 203 17.58 -15.83 -12.75
C ASP A 203 17.75 -15.63 -11.24
N LEU A 204 17.36 -14.46 -10.72
CA LEU A 204 17.33 -14.20 -9.28
C LEU A 204 16.39 -15.19 -8.59
N TYR A 205 15.17 -15.33 -9.08
CA TYR A 205 14.18 -16.20 -8.45
C TYR A 205 14.57 -17.67 -8.57
N THR A 206 14.89 -18.15 -9.78
CA THR A 206 15.04 -19.59 -10.03
C THR A 206 16.40 -20.16 -9.67
N LYS A 207 17.48 -19.38 -9.77
CA LYS A 207 18.85 -19.87 -9.56
C LYS A 207 19.45 -19.45 -8.22
N LYS A 208 18.88 -18.43 -7.57
CA LYS A 208 19.44 -17.86 -6.33
C LYS A 208 18.51 -17.99 -5.14
N LEU A 209 17.23 -17.63 -5.28
CA LEU A 209 16.32 -17.55 -4.13
C LEU A 209 15.56 -18.85 -3.87
N PHE A 210 14.87 -19.38 -4.88
CA PHE A 210 13.93 -20.50 -4.75
C PHE A 210 14.51 -21.79 -5.33
N THR A 211 15.69 -22.16 -4.86
CA THR A 211 16.36 -23.40 -5.25
C THR A 211 15.79 -24.59 -4.49
N ALA A 212 15.88 -25.80 -5.07
CA ALA A 212 15.25 -27.01 -4.54
C ALA A 212 15.79 -27.45 -3.15
N ASP A 213 16.96 -26.96 -2.74
CA ASP A 213 17.59 -27.23 -1.45
C ASP A 213 17.06 -26.33 -0.31
N ARG A 214 16.37 -25.24 -0.64
CA ARG A 214 15.83 -24.30 0.35
C ARG A 214 14.46 -24.75 0.83
N LYS A 215 14.45 -25.38 1.99
CA LYS A 215 13.28 -26.04 2.58
C LYS A 215 12.99 -25.53 3.99
N ASN A 216 11.71 -25.42 4.31
CA ASN A 216 11.22 -25.22 5.67
C ASN A 216 11.44 -26.48 6.54
N PRO A 217 11.29 -26.39 7.88
CA PRO A 217 11.48 -27.50 8.80
C PRO A 217 10.61 -28.73 8.51
N ASN A 218 9.45 -28.55 7.86
CA ASN A 218 8.57 -29.64 7.42
C ASN A 218 9.04 -30.34 6.13
N GLY A 219 10.18 -29.94 5.56
CA GLY A 219 10.77 -30.50 4.35
C GLY A 219 10.20 -29.94 3.03
N CYS A 220 9.23 -29.02 3.09
CA CYS A 220 8.69 -28.37 1.92
C CYS A 220 9.58 -27.22 1.43
N PRO A 221 9.65 -26.94 0.12
CA PRO A 221 10.35 -25.77 -0.39
C PRO A 221 9.80 -24.47 0.23
N ILE A 222 10.67 -23.51 0.51
CA ILE A 222 10.25 -22.18 0.98
C ILE A 222 9.31 -21.53 -0.04
N LYS A 223 8.31 -20.78 0.44
CA LYS A 223 7.34 -20.09 -0.42
C LYS A 223 7.43 -18.57 -0.26
N THR A 224 6.87 -17.86 -1.24
CA THR A 224 6.90 -16.40 -1.36
C THR A 224 5.57 -15.94 -1.96
N THR A 225 5.28 -14.65 -1.83
CA THR A 225 4.15 -14.00 -2.50
C THR A 225 4.66 -13.00 -3.55
N PHE A 226 4.12 -13.04 -4.76
CA PHE A 226 4.42 -12.07 -5.81
C PHE A 226 3.22 -11.15 -6.04
N TYR A 227 3.39 -9.84 -5.89
CA TYR A 227 2.38 -8.84 -6.22
C TYR A 227 2.67 -8.32 -7.64
N ILE A 228 1.94 -8.84 -8.63
CA ILE A 228 2.24 -8.67 -10.05
C ILE A 228 1.55 -7.45 -10.65
N SER A 229 2.33 -6.55 -11.23
CA SER A 229 1.82 -5.47 -12.10
C SER A 229 1.81 -5.90 -13.58
N HIS A 230 0.92 -5.34 -14.40
CA HIS A 230 0.72 -5.84 -15.77
C HIS A 230 1.91 -5.57 -16.70
N GLN A 231 2.40 -4.33 -16.70
CA GLN A 231 3.36 -3.87 -17.69
C GLN A 231 4.68 -4.66 -17.61
N TYR A 232 5.17 -5.10 -18.77
CA TYR A 232 6.42 -5.86 -18.92
C TYR A 232 6.45 -7.25 -18.24
N THR A 233 5.33 -7.73 -17.70
CA THR A 233 5.22 -9.06 -17.11
C THR A 233 5.24 -10.15 -18.18
N ASN A 234 6.04 -11.19 -17.92
CA ASN A 234 6.03 -12.45 -18.65
C ASN A 234 5.08 -13.43 -17.94
N TYR A 235 3.90 -13.63 -18.52
CA TYR A 235 2.87 -14.48 -17.91
C TYR A 235 3.19 -15.98 -17.94
N GLN A 236 4.06 -16.44 -18.84
CA GLN A 236 4.58 -17.81 -18.76
C GLN A 236 5.45 -18.02 -17.51
N GLN A 237 6.24 -17.02 -17.14
CA GLN A 237 7.04 -17.06 -15.91
C GLN A 237 6.18 -16.93 -14.65
N VAL A 238 5.13 -16.10 -14.68
CA VAL A 238 4.12 -16.04 -13.61
C VAL A 238 3.44 -17.40 -13.43
N GLN A 239 3.00 -18.04 -14.52
CA GLN A 239 2.42 -19.38 -14.51
C GLN A 239 3.37 -20.40 -13.89
N LYS A 240 4.67 -20.33 -14.25
CA LYS A 240 5.68 -21.23 -13.68
C LYS A 240 5.88 -21.02 -12.17
N MET A 241 5.93 -19.78 -11.71
CA MET A 241 6.03 -19.48 -10.27
C MET A 241 4.82 -19.98 -9.49
N TRP A 242 3.61 -19.87 -10.06
CA TRP A 242 2.40 -20.43 -9.48
C TRP A 242 2.41 -21.98 -9.47
N ASN A 243 2.87 -22.62 -10.55
CA ASN A 243 3.04 -24.08 -10.61
C ASN A 243 4.02 -24.58 -9.53
N ASP A 244 5.06 -23.80 -9.21
CA ASP A 244 6.03 -24.10 -8.14
C ASP A 244 5.46 -23.88 -6.72
N GLY A 245 4.21 -23.42 -6.62
CA GLY A 245 3.48 -23.24 -5.38
C GLY A 245 3.71 -21.91 -4.69
N HIS A 246 4.32 -20.93 -5.36
CA HIS A 246 4.34 -19.55 -4.88
C HIS A 246 2.96 -18.91 -5.06
N GLU A 247 2.68 -17.92 -4.23
CA GLU A 247 1.42 -17.17 -4.31
C GLU A 247 1.54 -16.04 -5.33
N ILE A 248 0.49 -15.87 -6.15
CA ILE A 248 0.38 -14.77 -7.12
C ILE A 248 -0.78 -13.87 -6.67
N ALA A 249 -0.45 -12.61 -6.43
CA ALA A 249 -1.34 -11.56 -5.98
C ALA A 249 -1.27 -10.36 -6.95
N VAL A 250 -2.21 -9.43 -6.80
CA VAL A 250 -2.41 -8.32 -7.74
C VAL A 250 -1.65 -7.06 -7.29
N HIS A 251 -1.03 -6.37 -8.25
CA HIS A 251 -0.39 -5.06 -8.07
C HIS A 251 -0.77 -4.06 -9.17
N SER A 252 -2.05 -4.01 -9.52
CA SER A 252 -2.65 -3.18 -10.58
C SER A 252 -2.21 -3.48 -12.03
N ILE A 253 -2.94 -2.93 -12.99
CA ILE A 253 -2.54 -2.97 -14.41
C ILE A 253 -1.48 -1.89 -14.67
N THR A 254 -1.80 -0.65 -14.33
CA THR A 254 -1.05 0.47 -14.84
C THR A 254 0.17 0.82 -14.00
N HIS A 255 0.12 0.51 -12.70
CA HIS A 255 1.04 1.05 -11.70
C HIS A 255 1.21 2.58 -11.86
N ARG A 256 0.11 3.27 -12.19
CA ARG A 256 0.14 4.68 -12.61
C ARG A 256 0.52 5.62 -11.46
N GLY A 257 1.22 6.68 -11.86
CA GLY A 257 1.30 7.90 -11.07
C GLY A 257 0.18 8.89 -11.44
N PRO A 258 0.06 10.00 -10.70
CA PRO A 258 0.76 10.28 -9.44
C PRO A 258 0.28 9.37 -8.30
N GLU A 259 1.11 9.19 -7.27
CA GLU A 259 0.80 8.30 -6.13
C GLU A 259 -0.51 8.66 -5.44
N GLU A 260 -0.82 9.96 -5.31
CA GLU A 260 -2.04 10.45 -4.64
C GLU A 260 -3.33 10.11 -5.40
N TRP A 261 -3.23 9.75 -6.69
CA TRP A 261 -4.40 9.33 -7.45
C TRP A 261 -5.06 8.11 -6.80
N TRP A 262 -4.27 7.15 -6.32
CA TRP A 262 -4.77 5.93 -5.65
C TRP A 262 -5.57 6.24 -4.38
N SER A 263 -5.10 7.18 -3.55
CA SER A 263 -5.72 7.46 -2.25
C SER A 263 -6.85 8.49 -2.29
N ARG A 264 -6.86 9.41 -3.27
CA ARG A 264 -7.82 10.53 -3.32
C ARG A 264 -8.76 10.53 -4.52
N ASN A 265 -8.27 10.14 -5.71
CA ASN A 265 -9.00 10.37 -6.96
C ASN A 265 -9.62 9.11 -7.54
N ALA A 266 -9.04 7.93 -7.30
CA ALA A 266 -9.55 6.67 -7.84
C ALA A 266 -10.99 6.42 -7.38
N THR A 267 -11.88 6.21 -8.36
CA THR A 267 -13.26 5.77 -8.10
C THR A 267 -13.32 4.26 -7.86
N ILE A 268 -14.47 3.75 -7.44
CA ILE A 268 -14.65 2.31 -7.26
C ILE A 268 -14.45 1.57 -8.59
N GLU A 269 -14.89 2.16 -9.71
CA GLU A 269 -14.69 1.64 -11.06
C GLU A 269 -13.21 1.62 -11.45
N ASP A 270 -12.45 2.66 -11.08
CA ASP A 270 -11.00 2.68 -11.31
C ASP A 270 -10.30 1.54 -10.52
N TRP A 271 -10.71 1.33 -9.26
CA TRP A 271 -10.22 0.21 -8.43
C TRP A 271 -10.54 -1.15 -9.05
N PHE A 272 -11.75 -1.30 -9.61
CA PHE A 272 -12.15 -2.50 -10.35
C PHE A 272 -11.28 -2.70 -11.60
N ASP A 273 -11.19 -1.69 -12.46
CA ASP A 273 -10.45 -1.74 -13.72
C ASP A 273 -8.96 -2.06 -13.47
N GLU A 274 -8.38 -1.54 -12.39
CA GLU A 274 -6.98 -1.78 -12.03
C GLU A 274 -6.73 -3.13 -11.36
N MET A 275 -7.51 -3.50 -10.34
CA MET A 275 -7.22 -4.67 -9.51
C MET A 275 -7.90 -5.94 -10.04
N VAL A 276 -9.20 -5.87 -10.32
CA VAL A 276 -9.93 -7.01 -10.89
C VAL A 276 -9.51 -7.23 -12.34
N GLY A 277 -9.30 -6.15 -13.10
CA GLY A 277 -8.73 -6.25 -14.44
C GLY A 277 -7.38 -6.99 -14.44
N GLN A 278 -6.50 -6.70 -13.48
CA GLN A 278 -5.23 -7.41 -13.37
C GLN A 278 -5.40 -8.88 -12.95
N ALA A 279 -6.35 -9.20 -12.09
CA ALA A 279 -6.70 -10.59 -11.78
C ALA A 279 -7.19 -11.34 -13.04
N ASN A 280 -8.03 -10.71 -13.87
CA ASN A 280 -8.49 -11.25 -15.15
C ASN A 280 -7.33 -11.50 -16.12
N ILE A 281 -6.38 -10.56 -16.23
CA ILE A 281 -5.19 -10.72 -17.07
C ILE A 281 -4.33 -11.90 -16.57
N ILE A 282 -4.04 -11.97 -15.27
CA ILE A 282 -3.26 -13.06 -14.69
C ILE A 282 -3.95 -14.41 -14.94
N ASN A 283 -5.25 -14.50 -14.70
CA ASN A 283 -6.02 -15.70 -14.98
C ASN A 283 -5.96 -16.08 -16.47
N LYS A 284 -6.19 -15.12 -17.36
CA LYS A 284 -6.24 -15.37 -18.81
C LYS A 284 -4.90 -15.73 -19.42
N PHE A 285 -3.80 -15.13 -18.98
CA PHE A 285 -2.49 -15.25 -19.66
C PHE A 285 -1.48 -16.08 -18.89
N ALA A 286 -1.67 -16.32 -17.59
CA ALA A 286 -0.86 -17.22 -16.78
C ALA A 286 -1.63 -18.46 -16.30
N ASN A 287 -2.91 -18.63 -16.64
CA ASN A 287 -3.75 -19.76 -16.22
C ASN A 287 -3.80 -19.98 -14.70
N VAL A 288 -3.50 -18.94 -13.91
CA VAL A 288 -3.67 -18.97 -12.45
C VAL A 288 -5.16 -18.94 -12.16
N ARG A 289 -5.63 -19.88 -11.34
CA ARG A 289 -7.04 -19.98 -10.98
C ARG A 289 -7.53 -18.70 -10.29
N MET A 290 -8.70 -18.20 -10.70
CA MET A 290 -9.23 -16.94 -10.18
C MET A 290 -9.42 -17.00 -8.66
N GLU A 291 -9.89 -18.13 -8.14
CA GLU A 291 -10.09 -18.37 -6.71
C GLU A 291 -8.80 -18.42 -5.88
N GLU A 292 -7.63 -18.39 -6.52
CA GLU A 292 -6.32 -18.32 -5.88
C GLU A 292 -5.67 -16.94 -5.95
N ILE A 293 -6.23 -16.02 -6.74
CA ILE A 293 -5.80 -14.63 -6.80
C ILE A 293 -6.53 -13.87 -5.68
N ARG A 294 -6.00 -13.99 -4.45
CA ARG A 294 -6.70 -13.57 -3.22
C ARG A 294 -6.21 -12.25 -2.64
N GLY A 295 -4.97 -11.91 -2.94
CA GLY A 295 -4.28 -10.76 -2.35
C GLY A 295 -4.19 -9.58 -3.28
N ILE A 296 -4.22 -8.39 -2.69
CA ILE A 296 -3.82 -7.16 -3.36
C ILE A 296 -2.70 -6.48 -2.57
N ARG A 297 -1.86 -5.75 -3.30
CA ARG A 297 -1.02 -4.68 -2.76
C ARG A 297 -1.15 -3.48 -3.67
N VAL A 298 -1.37 -2.30 -3.12
CA VAL A 298 -1.57 -1.09 -3.92
C VAL A 298 -0.22 -0.50 -4.32
N PRO A 299 -0.05 -0.03 -5.57
CA PRO A 299 1.12 0.73 -5.99
C PRO A 299 1.48 1.84 -5.01
N PHE A 300 2.78 1.96 -4.72
CA PHE A 300 3.34 2.95 -3.79
C PHE A 300 2.80 2.86 -2.34
N LEU A 301 2.10 1.77 -1.99
CA LEU A 301 1.43 1.57 -0.71
C LEU A 301 0.41 2.68 -0.39
N ARG A 302 -0.27 3.21 -1.42
CA ARG A 302 -1.22 4.32 -1.30
C ARG A 302 -2.64 3.79 -1.06
N VAL A 303 -3.02 3.63 0.20
CA VAL A 303 -4.30 3.03 0.58
C VAL A 303 -5.47 3.88 0.05
N GLY A 304 -6.44 3.21 -0.57
CA GLY A 304 -7.56 3.79 -1.32
C GLY A 304 -8.83 4.03 -0.52
N TRP A 305 -8.70 4.35 0.77
CA TRP A 305 -9.82 4.57 1.68
C TRP A 305 -10.88 3.45 1.62
N ASN A 306 -12.12 3.75 1.99
CA ASN A 306 -13.26 2.85 1.94
C ASN A 306 -13.51 2.23 0.54
N ARG A 307 -13.16 2.95 -0.54
CA ARG A 307 -13.41 2.50 -1.92
C ARG A 307 -12.61 1.25 -2.29
N GLN A 308 -11.33 1.18 -1.88
CA GLN A 308 -10.48 0.01 -2.09
C GLN A 308 -11.13 -1.24 -1.47
N PHE A 309 -11.51 -1.17 -0.19
CA PHE A 309 -12.02 -2.32 0.56
C PHE A 309 -13.45 -2.69 0.17
N LEU A 310 -14.26 -1.72 -0.28
CA LEU A 310 -15.56 -2.00 -0.87
C LEU A 310 -15.39 -2.81 -2.16
N MET A 311 -14.50 -2.39 -3.06
CA MET A 311 -14.16 -3.16 -4.26
C MET A 311 -13.67 -4.56 -3.89
N MET A 312 -12.75 -4.68 -2.93
CA MET A 312 -12.25 -5.99 -2.50
C MET A 312 -13.37 -6.93 -2.03
N LYS A 313 -14.32 -6.41 -1.25
CA LYS A 313 -15.45 -7.16 -0.73
C LYS A 313 -16.36 -7.67 -1.85
N GLU A 314 -16.74 -6.80 -2.76
CA GLU A 314 -17.67 -7.12 -3.86
C GLU A 314 -17.08 -8.12 -4.85
N PHE A 315 -15.75 -8.09 -5.06
CA PHE A 315 -15.07 -8.95 -6.03
C PHE A 315 -14.34 -10.15 -5.42
N GLY A 316 -14.44 -10.34 -4.10
CA GLY A 316 -13.98 -11.56 -3.41
C GLY A 316 -12.48 -11.65 -3.14
N PHE A 317 -11.77 -10.52 -3.10
CA PHE A 317 -10.40 -10.49 -2.57
C PHE A 317 -10.42 -10.78 -1.06
N GLN A 318 -9.49 -11.61 -0.59
CA GLN A 318 -9.47 -12.05 0.81
C GLN A 318 -8.61 -11.14 1.69
N TYR A 319 -7.57 -10.54 1.13
CA TYR A 319 -6.64 -9.74 1.94
C TYR A 319 -5.98 -8.60 1.16
N ASP A 320 -5.67 -7.54 1.90
CA ASP A 320 -4.78 -6.45 1.50
C ASP A 320 -3.45 -6.58 2.25
N SER A 321 -2.38 -6.10 1.64
CA SER A 321 -1.06 -5.94 2.28
C SER A 321 -0.45 -4.63 1.82
N SER A 322 -1.15 -3.54 2.12
CA SER A 322 -0.74 -2.18 1.73
C SER A 322 -0.61 -1.23 2.92
N MET A 323 -1.20 -1.56 4.08
CA MET A 323 -1.14 -0.68 5.24
C MET A 323 0.16 -0.86 6.01
N VAL A 324 0.92 0.22 6.13
CA VAL A 324 2.13 0.24 6.97
C VAL A 324 1.76 0.66 8.37
N ALA A 325 2.05 -0.19 9.36
CA ALA A 325 1.88 0.18 10.76
C ALA A 325 3.07 1.02 11.25
N PRO A 326 2.85 2.02 12.13
CA PRO A 326 3.92 2.65 12.87
C PRO A 326 4.79 1.61 13.57
N PHE A 327 6.09 1.89 13.66
CA PHE A 327 7.02 1.06 14.40
C PHE A 327 6.50 0.77 15.81
N SER A 328 6.50 -0.51 16.17
CA SER A 328 5.99 -1.01 17.44
C SER A 328 6.81 -2.21 17.91
N ASN A 329 6.87 -2.38 19.23
CA ASN A 329 7.48 -3.53 19.86
C ASN A 329 6.61 -3.93 21.08
N PRO A 330 5.88 -5.06 21.04
CA PRO A 330 5.89 -6.07 19.97
C PRO A 330 5.25 -5.59 18.65
N PRO A 331 5.62 -6.21 17.51
CA PRO A 331 4.99 -5.95 16.20
C PRO A 331 3.55 -6.46 16.13
N LEU A 332 2.78 -6.01 15.14
CA LEU A 332 1.38 -6.35 14.97
C LEU A 332 1.18 -7.65 14.19
N TRP A 333 0.21 -8.45 14.63
CA TRP A 333 -0.34 -9.57 13.86
C TRP A 333 -1.32 -9.07 12.79
N PRO A 334 -1.48 -9.80 11.66
CA PRO A 334 -2.57 -9.55 10.73
C PRO A 334 -3.93 -9.58 11.43
N TYR A 335 -4.89 -8.82 10.95
CA TYR A 335 -6.22 -8.65 11.55
C TYR A 335 -7.28 -8.52 10.47
N THR A 336 -8.55 -8.72 10.81
CA THR A 336 -9.66 -8.48 9.88
C THR A 336 -10.24 -7.08 10.05
N LEU A 337 -10.83 -6.54 8.98
CA LEU A 337 -11.45 -5.22 8.94
C LEU A 337 -12.92 -5.23 9.38
N ASP A 338 -13.38 -6.28 10.07
CA ASP A 338 -14.66 -6.29 10.80
C ASP A 338 -14.75 -5.14 11.82
N HIS A 339 -13.61 -4.79 12.41
CA HIS A 339 -13.47 -3.76 13.42
C HIS A 339 -12.41 -2.73 13.03
N LYS A 340 -12.39 -1.62 13.77
CA LYS A 340 -11.40 -0.55 13.63
C LYS A 340 -9.97 -1.08 13.71
N MET A 341 -9.12 -0.57 12.82
CA MET A 341 -7.68 -0.86 12.78
C MET A 341 -7.02 -0.63 14.16
N PRO A 342 -6.11 -1.53 14.58
CA PRO A 342 -5.44 -1.44 15.88
C PRO A 342 -4.26 -0.45 15.92
N HIS A 343 -4.05 0.33 14.85
CA HIS A 343 -2.97 1.31 14.75
C HIS A 343 -3.40 2.56 14.01
N ALA A 344 -2.60 3.63 14.14
CA ALA A 344 -2.82 4.86 13.39
C ALA A 344 -2.55 4.65 11.89
N CYS A 345 -3.28 5.36 11.03
CA CYS A 345 -2.99 5.44 9.61
C CYS A 345 -1.68 6.20 9.40
N MET A 346 -0.65 5.53 8.90
CA MET A 346 0.69 6.08 8.82
C MET A 346 1.08 6.41 7.39
N GLY A 347 1.60 7.62 7.19
CA GLY A 347 2.10 8.14 5.92
C GLY A 347 1.45 9.47 5.54
N ILE A 348 2.21 10.32 4.84
CA ILE A 348 1.71 11.63 4.39
C ILE A 348 0.62 11.40 3.34
N ASN A 349 -0.54 12.05 3.48
CA ASN A 349 -1.68 11.92 2.57
C ASN A 349 -2.18 10.48 2.38
N GLN A 350 -2.02 9.62 3.39
CA GLN A 350 -2.64 8.29 3.42
C GLN A 350 -4.10 8.38 3.83
N ASN A 351 -4.92 7.53 3.24
CA ASN A 351 -6.36 7.48 3.49
C ASN A 351 -6.75 6.03 3.80
N CYS A 352 -6.64 5.62 5.08
CA CYS A 352 -6.96 4.27 5.53
C CYS A 352 -8.48 4.07 5.66
N PRO A 353 -9.01 2.84 5.60
CA PRO A 353 -10.44 2.61 5.73
C PRO A 353 -10.95 3.03 7.11
N SER A 354 -12.09 3.71 7.12
CA SER A 354 -12.79 4.12 8.33
C SER A 354 -13.93 3.15 8.69
N ARG A 355 -14.53 2.50 7.69
CA ARG A 355 -15.69 1.62 7.82
C ARG A 355 -15.33 0.14 8.03
N SER A 356 -16.32 -0.67 8.36
CA SER A 356 -16.18 -2.11 8.57
C SER A 356 -16.30 -2.89 7.25
N TYR A 357 -15.34 -3.77 7.00
CA TYR A 357 -15.30 -4.70 5.88
C TYR A 357 -15.11 -6.13 6.38
N PRO A 358 -16.19 -6.77 6.88
CA PRO A 358 -16.12 -8.10 7.48
C PRO A 358 -15.49 -9.15 6.55
N GLY A 359 -14.57 -9.94 7.11
CA GLY A 359 -13.89 -11.03 6.41
C GLY A 359 -12.71 -10.63 5.51
N ILE A 360 -12.48 -9.33 5.28
CA ILE A 360 -11.24 -8.87 4.61
C ILE A 360 -10.12 -8.82 5.64
N TRP A 361 -9.01 -9.48 5.32
CA TRP A 361 -7.80 -9.47 6.13
C TRP A 361 -6.88 -8.32 5.72
N GLU A 362 -6.31 -7.63 6.69
CA GLU A 362 -5.14 -6.77 6.50
C GLU A 362 -3.89 -7.52 6.99
N VAL A 363 -3.01 -7.86 6.06
CA VAL A 363 -1.67 -8.34 6.35
C VAL A 363 -0.75 -7.14 6.46
N VAL A 364 -0.87 -6.53 7.64
CA VAL A 364 -0.21 -5.28 8.01
C VAL A 364 1.31 -5.35 7.82
N MET A 365 1.85 -4.32 7.18
CA MET A 365 3.28 -4.16 6.95
C MET A 365 3.93 -3.50 8.15
N ASN A 366 4.47 -4.30 9.07
CA ASN A 366 5.22 -3.80 10.21
C ASN A 366 6.54 -3.17 9.76
N GLN A 367 6.83 -1.93 10.19
CA GLN A 367 8.09 -1.29 9.86
C GLN A 367 9.30 -2.06 10.39
N LEU A 368 10.36 -2.08 9.56
CA LEU A 368 11.68 -2.52 9.96
C LEU A 368 12.45 -1.34 10.58
N GLU A 369 13.27 -1.62 11.58
CA GLU A 369 14.19 -0.67 12.19
C GLU A 369 15.58 -0.85 11.59
N ALA A 370 16.16 0.25 11.12
CA ALA A 370 17.42 0.30 10.39
C ALA A 370 18.27 1.46 10.94
N GLY A 371 18.90 1.23 12.09
CA GLY A 371 19.60 2.28 12.84
C GLY A 371 18.61 3.25 13.48
N GLU A 372 18.71 4.54 13.17
CA GLU A 372 17.79 5.59 13.67
C GLU A 372 16.54 5.75 12.80
N TYR A 373 16.40 4.96 11.73
CA TYR A 373 15.33 5.07 10.75
C TYR A 373 14.42 3.84 10.78
N THR A 374 13.19 4.03 10.34
CA THR A 374 12.21 2.97 10.15
C THR A 374 11.69 2.96 8.72
N CYS A 375 11.46 1.78 8.15
CA CYS A 375 11.08 1.62 6.75
C CYS A 375 9.99 0.55 6.59
N GLY A 376 9.06 0.75 5.66
CA GLY A 376 8.03 -0.24 5.33
C GLY A 376 8.55 -1.32 4.37
N MET A 377 9.21 -0.90 3.29
CA MET A 377 9.86 -1.78 2.31
C MET A 377 11.37 -1.82 2.55
N VAL A 378 12.02 -2.94 2.25
CA VAL A 378 13.47 -3.09 2.50
C VAL A 378 14.29 -2.11 1.65
N ASP A 379 13.85 -1.83 0.43
CA ASP A 379 14.51 -0.86 -0.47
C ASP A 379 14.28 0.61 -0.09
N THR A 380 13.33 0.89 0.80
CA THR A 380 13.10 2.24 1.36
C THR A 380 13.89 2.51 2.64
N CYS A 381 14.56 1.48 3.18
CA CYS A 381 15.51 1.67 4.28
C CYS A 381 16.73 2.49 3.82
N PRO A 382 17.46 3.14 4.74
CA PRO A 382 18.57 4.03 4.39
C PRO A 382 19.58 3.39 3.41
N PRO A 383 19.87 4.03 2.26
CA PRO A 383 20.61 3.40 1.16
C PRO A 383 22.13 3.29 1.39
N ASN A 384 22.64 3.82 2.52
CA ASN A 384 24.08 3.92 2.78
C ASN A 384 24.61 2.79 3.67
N MET A 385 23.80 1.75 3.92
CA MET A 385 24.25 0.58 4.69
C MET A 385 25.20 -0.27 3.86
N ASN A 386 26.19 -0.89 4.49
CA ASN A 386 27.01 -1.94 3.88
C ASN A 386 26.39 -3.35 4.09
N GLY A 387 26.95 -4.38 3.47
CA GLY A 387 26.43 -5.76 3.60
C GLY A 387 26.34 -6.29 5.04
N GLU A 388 27.31 -5.98 5.90
CA GLU A 388 27.30 -6.42 7.30
C GLU A 388 26.17 -5.74 8.10
N GLU A 389 25.98 -4.43 7.89
CA GLU A 389 24.91 -3.65 8.48
C GLU A 389 23.53 -4.16 8.02
N MET A 390 23.40 -4.53 6.75
CA MET A 390 22.17 -5.15 6.22
C MET A 390 21.87 -6.50 6.89
N TYR A 391 22.86 -7.38 7.03
CA TYR A 391 22.67 -8.65 7.74
C TYR A 391 22.29 -8.42 9.22
N LYS A 392 22.91 -7.44 9.88
CA LYS A 392 22.56 -7.04 11.25
C LYS A 392 21.14 -6.49 11.33
N MET A 393 20.72 -5.68 10.38
CA MET A 393 19.35 -5.17 10.28
C MET A 393 18.35 -6.32 10.18
N PHE A 394 18.55 -7.28 9.26
CA PHE A 394 17.65 -8.44 9.16
C PHE A 394 17.60 -9.25 10.46
N THR A 395 18.75 -9.54 11.04
CA THR A 395 18.85 -10.31 12.29
C THR A 395 18.19 -9.59 13.48
N HIS A 396 18.36 -8.27 13.57
CA HIS A 396 17.76 -7.43 14.60
C HIS A 396 16.23 -7.45 14.51
N ASN A 397 15.69 -7.20 13.32
CA ASN A 397 14.25 -7.22 13.07
C ASN A 397 13.67 -8.62 13.27
N PHE A 398 14.38 -9.68 12.85
CA PHE A 398 14.00 -11.05 13.15
C PHE A 398 13.90 -11.29 14.65
N LYS A 399 14.91 -10.92 15.44
CA LYS A 399 14.88 -11.06 16.91
C LYS A 399 13.74 -10.29 17.54
N ARG A 400 13.40 -9.09 17.05
CA ARG A 400 12.26 -8.31 17.54
C ARG A 400 10.96 -9.11 17.44
N HIS A 401 10.70 -9.76 16.30
CA HIS A 401 9.52 -10.61 16.14
C HIS A 401 9.64 -11.90 16.95
N TYR A 402 10.76 -12.61 16.81
CA TYR A 402 11.00 -13.95 17.34
C TYR A 402 11.01 -14.03 18.87
N LEU A 403 11.56 -13.01 19.54
CA LEU A 403 11.69 -12.95 20.99
C LEU A 403 10.50 -12.28 21.70
N THR A 404 9.54 -11.74 20.95
CA THR A 404 8.34 -11.12 21.51
C THR A 404 7.09 -11.96 21.23
N ASN A 405 6.19 -11.50 20.37
CA ASN A 405 4.92 -12.16 20.09
C ASN A 405 4.92 -13.03 18.83
N ARG A 406 6.06 -13.20 18.15
CA ARG A 406 6.22 -13.98 16.92
C ARG A 406 5.27 -13.59 15.77
N ALA A 407 4.82 -12.33 15.74
CA ALA A 407 4.06 -11.83 14.58
C ALA A 407 4.87 -12.06 13.29
N PRO A 408 4.21 -12.32 12.14
CA PRO A 408 4.91 -12.57 10.88
C PRO A 408 5.91 -11.46 10.56
N LEU A 409 7.16 -11.83 10.28
CA LEU A 409 8.18 -10.90 9.81
C LEU A 409 8.00 -10.69 8.31
N GLY A 410 7.57 -9.49 7.91
CA GLY A 410 7.49 -9.10 6.51
C GLY A 410 8.84 -8.61 5.99
N LEU A 411 9.31 -9.20 4.88
CA LEU A 411 10.46 -8.73 4.12
C LEU A 411 10.01 -8.48 2.68
N PHE A 412 9.73 -7.22 2.38
CA PHE A 412 9.08 -6.79 1.15
C PHE A 412 10.09 -6.10 0.23
N PHE A 413 10.20 -6.55 -1.01
CA PHE A 413 11.28 -6.15 -1.92
C PHE A 413 10.79 -5.74 -3.31
N HIS A 414 11.48 -4.74 -3.87
CA HIS A 414 11.64 -4.62 -5.32
C HIS A 414 12.90 -5.35 -5.78
N THR A 415 12.85 -6.03 -6.93
CA THR A 415 14.00 -6.83 -7.44
C THR A 415 15.25 -6.01 -7.73
N THR A 416 15.10 -4.70 -7.96
CA THR A 416 16.22 -3.78 -8.19
C THR A 416 17.15 -3.67 -6.98
N TRP A 417 16.65 -3.91 -5.76
CA TRP A 417 17.45 -3.93 -4.53
C TRP A 417 18.59 -4.95 -4.58
N PHE A 418 18.33 -6.10 -5.21
CA PHE A 418 19.27 -7.20 -5.35
C PHE A 418 20.38 -6.97 -6.38
N ARG A 419 20.38 -5.83 -7.09
CA ARG A 419 21.50 -5.45 -7.98
C ARG A 419 22.77 -5.12 -7.19
N ASN A 420 22.66 -4.78 -5.90
CA ASN A 420 23.80 -4.62 -5.03
C ASN A 420 24.29 -6.00 -4.51
N ALA A 421 25.51 -6.37 -4.88
CA ALA A 421 26.09 -7.67 -4.54
C ALA A 421 26.25 -7.89 -3.03
N GLU A 422 26.62 -6.85 -2.27
CA GLU A 422 26.74 -6.96 -0.80
C GLU A 422 25.38 -7.22 -0.14
N TYR A 423 24.33 -6.58 -0.66
CA TYR A 423 22.96 -6.74 -0.14
C TYR A 423 22.40 -8.12 -0.46
N MET A 424 22.67 -8.60 -1.67
CA MET A 424 22.39 -9.97 -2.07
C MET A 424 23.07 -10.96 -1.14
N GLU A 425 24.38 -10.83 -0.92
CA GLU A 425 25.14 -11.74 -0.06
C GLU A 425 24.63 -11.71 1.38
N ALA A 426 24.39 -10.51 1.93
CA ALA A 426 23.83 -10.33 3.26
C ALA A 426 22.47 -11.01 3.43
N PHE A 427 21.58 -10.87 2.44
CA PHE A 427 20.27 -11.51 2.46
C PHE A 427 20.38 -13.03 2.32
N MET A 428 21.27 -13.54 1.47
CA MET A 428 21.51 -14.98 1.32
C MET A 428 22.01 -15.60 2.61
N ASN A 429 22.96 -14.95 3.28
CA ASN A 429 23.46 -15.39 4.59
C ASN A 429 22.35 -15.41 5.64
N PHE A 430 21.51 -14.36 5.69
CA PHE A 430 20.36 -14.32 6.57
C PHE A 430 19.39 -15.48 6.29
N LEU A 431 19.04 -15.72 5.01
CA LEU A 431 18.14 -16.79 4.63
C LEU A 431 18.68 -18.18 5.02
N ASP A 432 19.96 -18.42 4.79
CA ASP A 432 20.62 -19.69 5.10
C ASP A 432 20.70 -19.94 6.61
N ASP A 433 20.83 -18.89 7.42
CA ASP A 433 20.79 -18.99 8.89
C ASP A 433 19.37 -19.23 9.42
N MET A 434 18.37 -18.53 8.89
CA MET A 434 16.98 -18.74 9.28
C MET A 434 16.51 -20.16 8.95
N ARG A 435 16.96 -20.73 7.83
CA ARG A 435 16.64 -22.11 7.45
C ARG A 435 17.16 -23.17 8.43
N LYS A 436 18.21 -22.87 9.21
CA LYS A 436 18.75 -23.80 10.21
C LYS A 436 17.88 -23.86 11.48
N MET A 437 16.94 -22.94 11.65
CA MET A 437 16.07 -22.88 12.81
C MET A 437 14.85 -23.81 12.64
N PRO A 438 14.57 -24.72 13.60
CA PRO A 438 13.53 -25.73 13.45
C PRO A 438 12.09 -25.20 13.58
N ASP A 439 11.93 -23.94 14.00
CA ASP A 439 10.65 -23.29 14.26
C ASP A 439 10.41 -22.03 13.42
N VAL A 440 11.22 -21.81 12.38
CA VAL A 440 11.09 -20.69 11.42
C VAL A 440 10.60 -21.19 10.07
N PHE A 441 9.59 -20.53 9.51
CA PHE A 441 8.94 -20.94 8.26
C PHE A 441 8.81 -19.77 7.29
N PHE A 442 9.27 -19.96 6.06
CA PHE A 442 9.04 -19.08 4.92
C PHE A 442 7.78 -19.51 4.19
N VAL A 443 6.71 -18.74 4.34
CA VAL A 443 5.36 -19.08 3.88
C VAL A 443 4.81 -17.97 3.01
N THR A 444 3.80 -18.29 2.18
CA THR A 444 3.07 -17.25 1.46
C THR A 444 2.19 -16.44 2.40
N THR A 445 1.67 -15.31 1.92
CA THR A 445 0.80 -14.44 2.69
C THR A 445 -0.50 -15.17 3.06
N HIS A 446 -1.14 -15.83 2.10
CA HIS A 446 -2.31 -16.66 2.35
C HIS A 446 -2.02 -17.83 3.31
N GLN A 447 -0.86 -18.49 3.21
CA GLN A 447 -0.49 -19.54 4.15
C GLN A 447 -0.37 -19.02 5.60
N ALA A 448 0.09 -17.79 5.80
CA ALA A 448 0.10 -17.18 7.13
C ALA A 448 -1.32 -16.86 7.62
N ILE A 449 -2.20 -16.34 6.75
CA ILE A 449 -3.62 -16.16 7.09
C ILE A 449 -4.25 -17.49 7.49
N GLU A 450 -4.03 -18.57 6.74
CA GLU A 450 -4.58 -19.89 7.07
C GLU A 450 -4.10 -20.40 8.44
N TRP A 451 -2.84 -20.14 8.81
CA TRP A 451 -2.36 -20.44 10.16
C TRP A 451 -3.06 -19.58 11.23
N ILE A 452 -3.30 -18.30 10.94
CA ILE A 452 -4.03 -17.41 11.87
C ILE A 452 -5.48 -17.88 12.04
N ARG A 453 -6.14 -18.30 10.95
CA ARG A 453 -7.49 -18.86 10.94
C ARG A 453 -7.58 -20.15 11.78
N HIS A 454 -6.53 -20.96 11.73
CA HIS A 454 -6.44 -22.25 12.43
C HIS A 454 -5.10 -22.37 13.20
N PRO A 455 -4.93 -21.65 14.32
CA PRO A 455 -3.66 -21.59 15.04
C PRO A 455 -3.18 -22.98 15.45
N THR A 456 -2.07 -23.41 14.85
CA THR A 456 -1.54 -24.76 15.03
C THR A 456 -0.20 -24.69 15.75
N PRO A 457 -0.06 -25.30 16.95
CA PRO A 457 1.20 -25.33 17.69
C PRO A 457 2.34 -26.03 16.92
N LEU A 458 3.59 -25.63 17.17
CA LEU A 458 4.79 -26.21 16.56
C LEU A 458 4.86 -27.75 16.63
N GLY A 459 4.40 -28.35 17.73
CA GLY A 459 4.37 -29.82 17.86
C GLY A 459 3.46 -30.53 16.85
N GLN A 460 2.50 -29.81 16.26
CA GLN A 460 1.52 -30.32 15.30
C GLN A 460 1.69 -29.71 13.89
N ILE A 461 2.63 -28.78 13.71
CA ILE A 461 2.77 -28.01 12.47
C ILE A 461 3.07 -28.86 11.23
N ASN A 462 3.70 -30.02 11.41
CA ASN A 462 3.98 -30.95 10.32
C ASN A 462 2.70 -31.62 9.77
N GLN A 463 1.60 -31.57 10.50
CA GLN A 463 0.28 -32.05 10.08
C GLN A 463 -0.61 -30.90 9.56
N PHE A 464 -0.11 -29.67 9.58
CA PHE A 464 -0.85 -28.51 9.11
C PHE A 464 -0.90 -28.51 7.58
N GLU A 465 -2.01 -29.03 7.06
CA GLU A 465 -2.25 -29.24 5.64
C GLU A 465 -1.97 -28.02 4.74
N PRO A 466 -2.36 -26.78 5.10
CA PRO A 466 -2.07 -25.59 4.27
C PRO A 466 -0.57 -25.33 4.04
N TRP A 467 0.31 -25.85 4.91
CA TRP A 467 1.77 -25.74 4.76
C TRP A 467 2.42 -27.03 4.23
N GLY A 468 1.63 -28.05 3.95
CA GLY A 468 2.10 -29.34 3.44
C GLY A 468 2.67 -29.25 2.01
N CYS A 469 3.50 -30.21 1.65
CA CYS A 469 4.18 -30.23 0.34
C CYS A 469 3.34 -30.91 -0.76
N LYS A 470 2.01 -30.93 -0.61
CA LYS A 470 1.14 -31.63 -1.56
C LYS A 470 1.31 -31.00 -2.94
N GLU A 471 1.60 -31.85 -3.93
CA GLU A 471 1.68 -31.39 -5.31
C GLU A 471 0.32 -30.86 -5.75
N ARG A 472 0.37 -29.67 -6.36
CA ARG A 472 -0.78 -28.99 -6.91
C ARG A 472 -1.35 -29.85 -8.05
N GLN A 473 -2.64 -30.14 -7.96
CA GLN A 473 -3.36 -30.86 -9.02
C GLN A 473 -3.61 -29.90 -10.18
N LEU A 474 -2.69 -29.89 -11.17
CA LEU A 474 -2.72 -29.04 -12.34
C LEU A 474 -3.39 -29.74 -13.52
N GLN A 475 -4.29 -29.06 -14.21
CA GLN A 475 -4.81 -29.48 -15.51
C GLN A 475 -3.76 -29.27 -16.61
N PRO A 476 -3.83 -30.00 -17.74
CA PRO A 476 -2.83 -29.88 -18.80
C PRO A 476 -2.58 -28.46 -19.31
N HIS A 477 -3.62 -27.61 -19.37
CA HIS A 477 -3.50 -26.20 -19.79
C HIS A 477 -2.92 -25.29 -18.69
N GLU A 478 -2.99 -25.70 -17.43
CA GLU A 478 -2.44 -24.97 -16.28
C GLU A 478 -0.94 -25.18 -16.09
N ILE A 479 -0.36 -26.18 -16.77
CA ILE A 479 1.08 -26.45 -16.77
C ILE A 479 1.79 -25.41 -17.65
N ALA A 480 2.78 -24.73 -17.08
CA ALA A 480 3.62 -23.79 -17.81
C ALA A 480 4.33 -24.49 -18.98
N CYS A 481 4.15 -23.95 -20.18
CA CYS A 481 4.84 -24.37 -21.38
C CYS A 481 6.35 -24.08 -21.32
N ASN A 482 7.14 -24.86 -22.06
CA ASN A 482 8.60 -24.68 -22.15
C ASN A 482 9.00 -23.49 -23.05
N LEU A 483 8.24 -23.25 -24.13
CA LEU A 483 8.43 -22.12 -25.02
C LEU A 483 7.15 -21.27 -25.04
N PRO A 484 7.18 -20.01 -24.58
CA PRO A 484 6.03 -19.13 -24.64
C PRO A 484 5.81 -18.62 -26.06
N ASN A 485 4.55 -18.29 -26.36
CA ASN A 485 4.21 -17.43 -27.47
C ASN A 485 4.73 -16.01 -27.18
N VAL A 486 5.33 -15.38 -28.19
CA VAL A 486 5.84 -14.00 -28.11
C VAL A 486 4.91 -13.10 -28.92
N CYS A 487 4.00 -12.44 -28.22
CA CYS A 487 2.95 -11.64 -28.83
C CYS A 487 3.42 -10.19 -28.97
N LYS A 488 3.67 -9.75 -30.20
CA LYS A 488 3.90 -8.34 -30.51
C LYS A 488 2.55 -7.65 -30.71
N LEU A 489 2.12 -6.86 -29.74
CA LEU A 489 0.77 -6.33 -29.63
C LEU A 489 0.79 -4.80 -29.65
N HIS A 490 -0.07 -4.20 -30.46
CA HIS A 490 -0.22 -2.75 -30.45
C HIS A 490 -1.11 -2.32 -29.26
N SER A 491 -0.68 -1.31 -28.50
CA SER A 491 -1.50 -0.68 -27.48
C SER A 491 -2.04 0.65 -28.01
N ARG A 492 -3.36 0.74 -28.19
CA ARG A 492 -4.04 1.99 -28.58
C ARG A 492 -3.81 3.11 -27.55
N VAL A 493 -3.79 2.75 -26.26
CA VAL A 493 -3.65 3.69 -25.14
C VAL A 493 -2.22 4.19 -25.01
N LEU A 494 -1.23 3.30 -25.08
CA LEU A 494 0.18 3.67 -24.97
C LEU A 494 0.79 4.15 -26.30
N GLN A 495 0.03 4.08 -27.40
CA GLN A 495 0.44 4.44 -28.76
C GLN A 495 1.76 3.78 -29.22
N GLN A 496 2.04 2.57 -28.73
CA GLN A 496 3.26 1.84 -29.03
C GLN A 496 3.04 0.32 -28.98
N ASP A 497 3.95 -0.41 -29.61
CA ASP A 497 3.96 -1.87 -29.56
C ASP A 497 4.53 -2.35 -28.22
N ARG A 498 3.88 -3.35 -27.63
CA ARG A 498 4.29 -4.05 -26.41
C ARG A 498 4.44 -5.53 -26.70
N TYR A 499 5.29 -6.18 -25.93
CA TYR A 499 5.48 -7.63 -25.99
C TYR A 499 4.80 -8.29 -24.80
N LEU A 500 4.01 -9.31 -25.06
CA LEU A 500 3.38 -10.15 -24.06
C LEU A 500 3.84 -11.61 -24.28
N TYR A 501 4.28 -12.25 -23.21
CA TYR A 501 4.75 -13.63 -23.22
C TYR A 501 3.75 -14.50 -22.45
N THR A 502 3.21 -15.53 -23.10
CA THR A 502 2.19 -16.41 -22.51
C THR A 502 2.23 -17.80 -23.15
N CYS A 503 1.73 -18.82 -22.45
CA CYS A 503 1.49 -20.13 -23.03
C CYS A 503 0.19 -20.23 -23.82
N ASN A 504 -0.67 -19.22 -23.71
CA ASN A 504 -1.95 -19.15 -24.38
C ASN A 504 -1.82 -18.48 -25.75
N GLU A 505 -2.89 -18.51 -26.53
CA GLU A 505 -2.95 -17.81 -27.81
C GLU A 505 -2.76 -16.30 -27.63
N CYS A 506 -2.04 -15.69 -28.58
CA CYS A 506 -1.84 -14.24 -28.55
C CYS A 506 -3.17 -13.50 -28.73
N PRO A 507 -3.45 -12.48 -27.90
CA PRO A 507 -4.64 -11.65 -28.08
C PRO A 507 -4.49 -10.77 -29.33
N ALA A 508 -5.58 -10.13 -29.76
CA ALA A 508 -5.56 -9.23 -30.92
C ALA A 508 -4.86 -7.90 -30.60
N GLN A 509 -5.01 -7.41 -29.37
CA GLN A 509 -4.40 -6.17 -28.87
C GLN A 509 -3.73 -6.37 -27.51
N TYR A 510 -2.91 -5.39 -27.13
CA TYR A 510 -2.26 -5.40 -25.82
C TYR A 510 -3.32 -5.22 -24.73
N PRO A 511 -3.47 -6.17 -23.79
CA PRO A 511 -4.41 -6.04 -22.68
C PRO A 511 -4.17 -4.75 -21.89
N TRP A 512 -5.24 -4.09 -21.48
CA TRP A 512 -5.17 -2.86 -20.69
C TRP A 512 -6.46 -2.63 -19.90
N LEU A 513 -6.57 -1.49 -19.21
CA LEU A 513 -7.81 -1.06 -18.55
C LEU A 513 -9.00 -1.15 -19.53
N ARG A 514 -10.09 -1.79 -19.09
CA ARG A 514 -11.33 -2.03 -19.85
C ARG A 514 -11.17 -2.83 -21.16
N ASN A 515 -10.01 -3.44 -21.37
CA ASN A 515 -9.73 -4.39 -22.44
C ASN A 515 -8.74 -5.43 -21.93
N GLU A 516 -9.02 -6.00 -20.76
CA GLU A 516 -8.15 -6.93 -20.03
C GLU A 516 -7.90 -8.24 -20.80
N PHE A 517 -8.74 -8.56 -21.79
CA PHE A 517 -8.58 -9.75 -22.64
C PHE A 517 -7.92 -9.46 -24.00
N GLY A 518 -7.72 -8.18 -24.35
CA GLY A 518 -7.09 -7.77 -25.61
C GLY A 518 -7.88 -8.17 -26.86
N LEU A 519 -9.21 -8.06 -26.81
CA LEU A 519 -10.11 -8.52 -27.88
C LEU A 519 -10.43 -7.46 -28.94
N ASP A 520 -10.41 -6.18 -28.56
CA ASP A 520 -10.82 -5.05 -29.42
C ASP A 520 -9.84 -4.70 -30.54
#